data_AF-A0A2H0MVF0-F1
#
_entry.id   AF-A0A2H0MVF0-F1
#
_cell.length_a   1.000
_cell.length_b   1.000
_cell.length_c   1.000
_cell.angle_alpha   90.00
_cell.angle_beta   90.00
_cell.angle_gamma   90.00
#
_symmetry.space_group_name_H-M   'P 1'
#
loop_
_entity.id
_entity.type
_entity.pdbx_description
1 polymer ?
#
loop_
_entity_poly.entity_id
_entity_poly.type
_entity_poly.pdbx_seq_one_letter_code
_entity_poly.pdbx_strand_id
1 'polypeptide(L)'
;MNPIRLILYSPLRTFIFLYLFCIALTACTPGMFTRTADQLDDNIRLFNLKFESQAGHHVLYLVDPDFREAYMSKINSFNERVRFMDSALINLEFLNEDGLPLTKKSLDDEDFKSASAIFSYQMTISPSVTLETHIIKQKWVLKEDRWFVQPDLDSFFKSSRIENN
;
A
#
# COMPACT_ATOMS: atom_id res chain seq x y z
N MET A 1 -45.56 33.58 -41.75
CA MET A 1 -44.84 34.08 -40.57
C MET A 1 -45.18 33.18 -39.39
N ASN A 2 -44.19 32.39 -38.92
CA ASN A 2 -44.35 31.50 -37.76
C ASN A 2 -44.18 32.30 -36.46
N PRO A 3 -45.05 32.13 -35.45
CA PRO A 3 -44.76 32.64 -34.12
C PRO A 3 -43.77 31.69 -33.44
N ILE A 4 -42.60 32.23 -33.10
CA ILE A 4 -41.59 31.58 -32.26
C ILE A 4 -42.22 31.38 -30.88
N ARG A 5 -42.46 30.12 -30.48
CA ARG A 5 -42.81 29.77 -29.10
C ARG A 5 -41.58 29.98 -28.22
N LEU A 6 -41.56 31.09 -27.48
CA LEU A 6 -40.65 31.28 -26.35
C LEU A 6 -41.03 30.27 -25.26
N ILE A 7 -40.23 29.24 -25.12
CA ILE A 7 -40.31 28.29 -24.00
C ILE A 7 -39.83 29.05 -22.76
N LEU A 8 -40.77 29.59 -21.98
CA LEU A 8 -40.51 30.06 -20.62
C LEU A 8 -40.12 28.85 -19.76
N TYR A 9 -38.81 28.63 -19.61
CA TYR A 9 -38.29 27.70 -18.62
C TYR A 9 -38.65 28.23 -17.24
N SER A 10 -39.54 27.52 -16.54
CA SER A 10 -39.95 27.88 -15.17
C SER A 10 -38.70 27.90 -14.27
N PRO A 11 -38.46 28.96 -13.48
CA PRO A 11 -37.26 29.07 -12.64
C PRO A 11 -37.12 27.86 -11.68
N LEU A 12 -38.22 27.27 -11.26
CA LEU A 12 -38.27 26.06 -10.41
C LEU A 12 -37.54 24.85 -11.01
N ARG A 13 -37.64 24.62 -12.34
CA ARG A 13 -36.95 23.51 -13.01
C ARG A 13 -35.45 23.72 -13.06
N THR A 14 -35.00 24.96 -13.25
CA THR A 14 -33.58 25.31 -13.24
C THR A 14 -32.98 25.13 -11.84
N PHE A 15 -33.70 25.53 -10.78
CA PHE A 15 -33.27 25.32 -9.40
C PHE A 15 -33.18 23.85 -9.02
N ILE A 16 -34.13 23.01 -9.44
CA ILE A 16 -34.10 21.56 -9.18
C ILE A 16 -32.89 20.90 -9.89
N PHE A 17 -32.62 21.28 -11.14
CA PHE A 17 -31.44 20.78 -11.86
C PHE A 17 -30.13 21.21 -11.20
N LEU A 18 -30.03 22.47 -10.75
CA LEU A 18 -28.85 22.96 -10.05
C LEU A 18 -28.64 22.25 -8.72
N TYR A 19 -29.72 22.02 -7.97
CA TYR A 19 -29.70 21.30 -6.69
C TYR A 19 -29.28 19.83 -6.86
N LEU A 20 -29.84 19.13 -7.87
CA LEU A 20 -29.44 17.76 -8.19
C LEU A 20 -27.98 17.68 -8.68
N PHE A 21 -27.51 18.68 -9.43
CA PHE A 21 -26.10 18.78 -9.85
C PHE A 21 -25.17 19.00 -8.65
N CYS A 22 -25.56 19.84 -7.69
CA CYS A 22 -24.81 20.03 -6.45
C CYS A 22 -24.76 18.75 -5.59
N ILE A 23 -25.87 18.01 -5.48
CA ILE A 23 -25.89 16.71 -4.76
C ILE A 23 -24.97 15.69 -5.45
N ALA A 24 -24.97 15.64 -6.78
CA ALA A 24 -24.10 14.75 -7.55
C ALA A 24 -22.60 15.04 -7.34
N LEU A 25 -22.24 16.32 -7.11
CA LEU A 25 -20.85 16.71 -6.79
C LEU A 25 -20.44 16.34 -5.35
N THR A 26 -21.39 16.24 -4.41
CA THR A 26 -21.11 15.84 -3.02
C THR A 26 -21.18 14.33 -2.77
N ALA A 27 -21.79 13.56 -3.68
CA ALA A 27 -22.13 12.16 -3.43
C ALA A 27 -20.97 11.15 -3.61
N CYS A 28 -19.76 11.58 -3.97
CA CYS A 28 -18.69 10.65 -4.30
C CYS A 28 -17.29 11.15 -3.92
N THR A 29 -17.14 11.70 -2.72
CA THR A 29 -15.82 11.79 -2.09
C THR A 29 -15.66 10.59 -1.17
N PRO A 30 -14.86 9.57 -1.56
CA PRO A 30 -14.40 8.57 -0.62
C PRO A 30 -13.78 9.30 0.58
N GLY A 31 -14.03 8.82 1.80
CA GLY A 31 -13.38 9.40 2.98
C GLY A 31 -11.86 9.38 2.83
N MET A 32 -11.15 10.35 3.41
CA MET A 32 -9.69 10.46 3.35
C MET A 32 -8.98 9.14 3.71
N PHE A 33 -9.57 8.38 4.64
CA PHE A 33 -9.16 7.03 5.01
C PHE A 33 -9.17 6.02 3.84
N THR A 34 -10.29 5.91 3.11
CA THR A 34 -10.40 4.94 1.99
C THR A 34 -9.33 5.19 0.94
N ARG A 35 -9.04 6.46 0.64
CA ARG A 35 -7.99 6.83 -0.31
C ARG A 35 -6.58 6.48 0.18
N THR A 36 -6.27 6.67 1.45
CA THR A 36 -4.94 6.40 2.02
C THR A 36 -4.69 4.90 2.20
N ALA A 37 -5.73 4.12 2.52
CA ALA A 37 -5.66 2.66 2.56
C ALA A 37 -5.52 2.04 1.15
N ASP A 38 -6.30 2.50 0.17
CA ASP A 38 -6.20 2.05 -1.22
C ASP A 38 -4.82 2.38 -1.81
N GLN A 39 -4.30 3.58 -1.53
CA GLN A 39 -2.93 3.97 -1.91
C GLN A 39 -1.86 3.05 -1.31
N LEU A 40 -2.06 2.57 -0.08
CA LEU A 40 -1.11 1.63 0.54
C LEU A 40 -1.14 0.28 -0.16
N ASP A 41 -2.32 -0.27 -0.44
CA ASP A 41 -2.46 -1.57 -1.13
C ASP A 41 -1.79 -1.52 -2.51
N ASP A 42 -2.02 -0.47 -3.28
CA ASP A 42 -1.37 -0.26 -4.58
C ASP A 42 0.17 -0.18 -4.47
N ASN A 43 0.67 0.57 -3.48
CA ASN A 43 2.10 0.69 -3.24
C ASN A 43 2.74 -0.64 -2.81
N ILE A 44 2.06 -1.41 -1.97
CA ILE A 44 2.48 -2.75 -1.55
C ILE A 44 2.61 -3.67 -2.77
N ARG A 45 1.57 -3.72 -3.61
CA ARG A 45 1.56 -4.54 -4.82
C ARG A 45 2.67 -4.14 -5.78
N LEU A 46 2.82 -2.84 -6.03
CA LEU A 46 3.83 -2.33 -6.96
C LEU A 46 5.25 -2.59 -6.45
N PHE A 47 5.51 -2.36 -5.17
CA PHE A 47 6.81 -2.63 -4.56
C PHE A 47 7.15 -4.11 -4.65
N ASN A 48 6.26 -5.01 -4.21
CA ASN A 48 6.55 -6.44 -4.18
C ASN A 48 6.69 -7.03 -5.59
N LEU A 49 5.85 -6.62 -6.54
CA LEU A 49 6.01 -7.01 -7.95
C LEU A 49 7.42 -6.71 -8.46
N LYS A 50 7.94 -5.51 -8.21
CA LYS A 50 9.27 -5.11 -8.68
C LYS A 50 10.40 -5.75 -7.86
N PHE A 51 10.20 -5.91 -6.56
CA PHE A 51 11.15 -6.56 -5.68
C PHE A 51 11.33 -8.04 -6.05
N GLU A 52 10.23 -8.77 -6.19
CA GLU A 52 10.20 -10.19 -6.55
C GLU A 52 10.72 -10.43 -7.98
N SER A 53 10.42 -9.52 -8.91
CA SER A 53 10.95 -9.57 -10.28
C SER A 53 12.42 -9.13 -10.39
N GLN A 54 13.13 -8.96 -9.28
CA GLN A 54 14.54 -8.51 -9.22
C GLN A 54 14.77 -7.12 -9.84
N ALA A 55 13.71 -6.33 -9.98
CA ALA A 55 13.72 -4.96 -10.48
C ALA A 55 13.55 -3.93 -9.34
N GLY A 56 13.98 -4.28 -8.12
CA GLY A 56 13.76 -3.51 -6.89
C GLY A 56 14.33 -2.09 -6.90
N HIS A 57 15.27 -1.77 -7.80
CA HIS A 57 15.78 -0.42 -8.01
C HIS A 57 14.75 0.53 -8.66
N HIS A 58 13.76 -0.01 -9.39
CA HIS A 58 12.70 0.80 -10.01
C HIS A 58 11.69 1.36 -9.00
N VAL A 59 11.70 0.89 -7.75
CA VAL A 59 10.76 1.30 -6.70
C VAL A 59 11.44 2.02 -5.54
N LEU A 60 12.64 2.57 -5.76
CA LEU A 60 13.35 3.35 -4.74
C LEU A 60 12.58 4.56 -4.22
N TYR A 61 11.68 5.12 -5.03
CA TYR A 61 10.81 6.22 -4.62
C TYR A 61 9.79 5.80 -3.55
N LEU A 62 9.48 4.50 -3.45
CA LEU A 62 8.66 3.92 -2.38
C LEU A 62 9.48 3.56 -1.14
N VAL A 63 10.80 3.48 -1.23
CA VAL A 63 11.66 3.22 -0.06
C VAL A 63 11.79 4.50 0.75
N ASP A 64 11.63 4.38 2.06
CA ASP A 64 11.84 5.45 3.03
C ASP A 64 13.23 6.09 2.80
N PRO A 65 13.33 7.42 2.61
CA PRO A 65 14.59 8.11 2.39
C PRO A 65 15.72 7.67 3.30
N ASP A 66 15.43 7.44 4.59
CA ASP A 66 16.41 7.06 5.61
C ASP A 66 16.99 5.64 5.40
N PHE A 67 16.30 4.81 4.62
CA PHE A 67 16.67 3.40 4.35
C PHE A 67 17.21 3.17 2.93
N ARG A 68 17.14 4.17 2.03
CA ARG A 68 17.48 4.01 0.61
C ARG A 68 18.91 3.56 0.37
N GLU A 69 19.87 4.17 1.08
CA GLU A 69 21.29 3.83 0.93
C GLU A 69 21.58 2.39 1.37
N ALA A 70 21.06 2.01 2.54
CA ALA A 70 21.19 0.66 3.06
C ALA A 70 20.52 -0.37 2.14
N TYR A 71 19.35 -0.06 1.60
CA TYR A 71 18.67 -0.92 0.63
C TYR A 71 19.47 -1.06 -0.68
N MET A 72 19.94 0.05 -1.26
CA MET A 72 20.70 0.05 -2.51
C MET A 72 22.03 -0.70 -2.41
N SER A 73 22.73 -0.58 -1.28
CA SER A 73 23.99 -1.30 -1.05
C SER A 73 23.80 -2.82 -0.97
N LYS A 74 22.60 -3.30 -0.61
CA LYS A 74 22.29 -4.72 -0.38
C LYS A 74 21.48 -5.39 -1.48
N ILE A 75 20.68 -4.65 -2.25
CA ILE A 75 19.69 -5.24 -3.16
C ILE A 75 20.30 -6.11 -4.27
N ASN A 76 21.50 -5.77 -4.76
CA ASN A 76 22.17 -6.55 -5.80
C ASN A 76 22.62 -7.93 -5.27
N SER A 77 23.32 -7.95 -4.14
CA SER A 77 23.76 -9.21 -3.51
C SER A 77 22.58 -10.06 -3.02
N PHE A 78 21.49 -9.40 -2.62
CA PHE A 78 20.21 -10.06 -2.35
C PHE A 78 19.66 -10.76 -3.61
N ASN A 79 19.55 -10.03 -4.72
CA ASN A 79 19.04 -10.56 -5.99
C ASN A 79 19.91 -11.67 -6.58
N GLU A 80 21.21 -11.69 -6.29
CA GLU A 80 22.09 -12.79 -6.72
C GLU A 80 21.76 -14.10 -5.98
N ARG A 81 21.33 -14.00 -4.72
CA ARG A 81 21.17 -15.15 -3.82
C ARG A 81 19.73 -15.66 -3.70
N VAL A 82 18.74 -14.78 -3.79
CA VAL A 82 17.34 -15.12 -3.52
C VAL A 82 16.56 -15.27 -4.83
N ARG A 83 15.74 -16.31 -4.92
CA ARG A 83 14.76 -16.49 -6.00
C ARG A 83 13.38 -16.74 -5.39
N PHE A 84 12.43 -15.87 -5.71
CA PHE A 84 11.04 -16.00 -5.31
C PHE A 84 10.31 -16.95 -6.25
N MET A 85 9.57 -17.90 -5.68
CA MET A 85 8.73 -18.84 -6.40
C MET A 85 7.26 -18.49 -6.27
N ASP A 86 6.84 -18.12 -5.04
CA ASP A 86 5.47 -17.71 -4.75
C ASP A 86 5.46 -16.73 -3.56
N SER A 87 4.44 -15.88 -3.49
CA SER A 87 4.24 -14.97 -2.36
C SER A 87 2.76 -14.73 -2.08
N ALA A 88 2.42 -14.53 -0.82
CA ALA A 88 1.06 -14.21 -0.40
C ALA A 88 1.05 -13.17 0.72
N LEU A 89 0.23 -12.13 0.58
CA LEU A 89 -0.10 -11.22 1.68
C LEU A 89 -1.01 -11.97 2.66
N ILE A 90 -0.50 -12.24 3.87
CA ILE A 90 -1.23 -12.92 4.94
C ILE A 90 -2.13 -11.93 5.68
N ASN A 91 -1.58 -10.76 6.02
CA ASN A 91 -2.27 -9.77 6.83
C ASN A 91 -1.74 -8.37 6.55
N LEU A 92 -2.62 -7.37 6.68
CA LEU A 92 -2.27 -5.96 6.63
C LEU A 92 -2.89 -5.27 7.84
N GLU A 93 -2.03 -4.75 8.71
CA GLU A 93 -2.43 -4.07 9.95
C GLU A 93 -2.01 -2.61 9.91
N PHE A 94 -2.93 -1.69 10.19
CA PHE A 94 -2.61 -0.30 10.46
C PHE A 94 -2.25 -0.13 11.93
N LEU A 95 -1.21 0.65 12.21
CA LEU A 95 -0.65 0.81 13.54
C LEU A 95 -0.71 2.27 13.98
N ASN A 96 -0.96 2.48 15.27
CA ASN A 96 -0.84 3.79 15.92
C ASN A 96 0.63 4.20 16.11
N GLU A 97 0.88 5.36 16.73
CA GLU A 97 2.23 5.85 17.02
C GLU A 97 3.04 4.91 17.95
N ASP A 98 2.35 4.18 18.83
CA ASP A 98 2.95 3.18 19.73
C ASP A 98 3.22 1.83 19.04
N GLY A 99 2.85 1.67 17.77
CA GLY A 99 3.02 0.43 17.01
C GLY A 99 1.97 -0.65 17.33
N LEU A 100 0.86 -0.28 17.98
CA LEU A 100 -0.25 -1.18 18.29
C LEU A 100 -1.27 -1.22 17.14
N PRO A 101 -1.86 -2.40 16.85
CA PRO A 101 -2.90 -2.53 15.84
C PRO A 101 -4.11 -1.66 16.13
N LEU A 102 -4.55 -0.90 15.14
CA LEU A 102 -5.75 -0.07 15.23
C LEU A 102 -7.00 -0.92 15.07
N THR A 103 -8.02 -0.59 15.87
CA THR A 103 -9.36 -1.16 15.68
C THR A 103 -10.12 -0.38 14.62
N LYS A 104 -11.19 -0.98 14.07
CA LYS A 104 -12.04 -0.35 13.02
C LYS A 104 -12.50 1.06 13.38
N LYS A 105 -12.76 1.35 14.67
CA LYS A 105 -13.17 2.67 15.14
C LYS A 105 -12.03 3.69 15.10
N SER A 106 -10.80 3.27 15.39
CA SER A 106 -9.61 4.12 15.42
C SER A 106 -9.06 4.45 14.02
N LEU A 107 -9.52 3.73 12.99
CA LEU A 107 -9.17 3.98 11.59
C LEU A 107 -9.89 5.21 11.02
N ASP A 108 -11.08 5.52 11.53
CA ASP A 108 -11.88 6.67 11.12
C ASP A 108 -11.35 8.00 11.70
N ASP A 109 -10.49 7.94 12.73
CA ASP A 109 -9.96 9.09 13.47
C ASP A 109 -8.59 9.60 12.95
N GLU A 110 -8.10 9.11 11.78
CA GLU A 110 -6.86 9.54 11.09
C GLU A 110 -5.52 9.36 11.86
N ASP A 111 -5.52 8.68 13.01
CA ASP A 111 -4.36 8.54 13.90
C ASP A 111 -3.28 7.53 13.44
N PHE A 112 -3.43 6.88 12.27
CA PHE A 112 -2.44 5.91 11.80
C PHE A 112 -1.23 6.61 11.16
N LYS A 113 -0.03 6.24 11.63
CA LYS A 113 1.25 6.70 11.06
C LYS A 113 2.02 5.59 10.36
N SER A 114 1.63 4.35 10.56
CA SER A 114 2.33 3.21 9.99
C SER A 114 1.40 2.03 9.74
N ALA A 115 1.91 1.06 8.97
CA ALA A 115 1.25 -0.19 8.69
C ALA A 115 2.27 -1.33 8.64
N SER A 116 1.78 -2.55 8.84
CA SER A 116 2.55 -3.77 8.79
C SER A 116 1.88 -4.74 7.82
N ALA A 117 2.55 -5.02 6.71
CA ALA A 117 2.14 -6.04 5.77
C ALA A 117 2.93 -7.32 6.05
N ILE A 118 2.24 -8.42 6.35
CA ILE A 118 2.85 -9.72 6.65
C ILE A 118 2.74 -10.58 5.40
N PHE A 119 3.87 -11.03 4.88
CA PHE A 119 3.96 -11.86 3.69
C PHE A 119 4.48 -13.26 4.02
N SER A 120 3.95 -14.25 3.31
CA SER A 120 4.54 -15.58 3.20
C SER A 120 5.24 -15.68 1.86
N TYR A 121 6.56 -15.85 1.86
CA TYR A 121 7.37 -16.04 0.66
C TYR A 121 7.82 -17.49 0.55
N GLN A 122 7.55 -18.13 -0.59
CA GLN A 122 8.22 -19.35 -0.99
C GLN A 122 9.42 -18.99 -1.87
N MET A 123 10.62 -19.35 -1.43
CA MET A 123 11.85 -18.95 -2.10
C MET A 123 12.97 -19.96 -1.93
N THR A 124 13.99 -19.85 -2.78
CA THR A 124 15.26 -20.57 -2.64
C THR A 124 16.39 -19.57 -2.39
N ILE A 125 17.35 -19.96 -1.54
CA ILE A 125 18.50 -19.11 -1.19
C ILE A 125 19.81 -19.83 -1.51
N SER A 126 20.58 -19.28 -2.44
CA SER A 126 21.89 -19.78 -2.83
C SER A 126 22.87 -19.84 -1.63
N PRO A 127 23.65 -20.92 -1.48
CA PRO A 127 23.87 -22.02 -2.45
C PRO A 127 22.86 -23.17 -2.37
N SER A 128 21.87 -23.12 -1.48
CA SER A 128 20.84 -24.15 -1.37
C SER A 128 19.82 -24.03 -2.50
N VAL A 129 19.36 -25.17 -3.00
CA VAL A 129 18.21 -25.26 -3.93
C VAL A 129 16.92 -25.67 -3.21
N THR A 130 16.96 -25.73 -1.87
CA THR A 130 15.80 -26.10 -1.07
C THR A 130 14.78 -24.97 -1.10
N LEU A 131 13.52 -25.33 -1.37
CA LEU A 131 12.40 -24.42 -1.25
C LEU A 131 12.07 -24.22 0.22
N GLU A 132 12.12 -22.97 0.68
CA GLU A 132 11.80 -22.57 2.04
C GLU A 132 10.62 -21.60 2.04
N THR A 133 9.81 -21.65 3.10
CA THR A 133 8.74 -20.66 3.34
C THR A 133 9.18 -19.73 4.46
N HIS A 134 9.19 -18.43 4.19
CA HIS A 134 9.57 -17.39 5.14
C HIS A 134 8.42 -16.43 5.38
N ILE A 135 8.14 -16.14 6.65
CA ILE A 135 7.16 -15.13 7.04
C ILE A 135 7.88 -13.82 7.31
N ILE A 136 7.62 -12.82 6.47
CA ILE A 136 8.32 -11.54 6.49
C ILE A 136 7.33 -10.43 6.86
N LYS A 137 7.70 -9.62 7.84
CA LYS A 137 6.95 -8.43 8.24
C LYS A 137 7.54 -7.21 7.55
N GLN A 138 6.80 -6.64 6.61
CA GLN A 138 7.15 -5.41 5.90
C GLN A 138 6.52 -4.20 6.58
N LYS A 139 7.35 -3.28 7.06
CA LYS A 139 6.88 -2.04 7.69
C LYS A 139 6.70 -0.93 6.65
N TRP A 140 5.55 -0.26 6.73
CA TRP A 140 5.20 0.90 5.93
C TRP A 140 4.93 2.09 6.85
N VAL A 141 5.37 3.28 6.45
CA VAL A 141 5.20 4.53 7.21
C VAL A 141 4.58 5.60 6.33
N LEU A 142 3.63 6.35 6.88
CA LEU A 142 2.98 7.46 6.20
C LEU A 142 3.73 8.74 6.55
N LYS A 143 4.40 9.35 5.56
CA LYS A 143 5.10 10.65 5.68
C LYS A 143 4.56 11.58 4.59
N GLU A 144 4.11 12.78 4.96
CA GLU A 144 3.62 13.79 4.00
C GLU A 144 2.59 13.22 2.99
N ASP A 145 1.58 12.51 3.50
CA ASP A 145 0.52 11.86 2.71
C ASP A 145 1.01 10.81 1.70
N ARG A 146 2.22 10.27 1.90
CA ARG A 146 2.79 9.21 1.08
C ARG A 146 3.30 8.06 1.92
N TRP A 147 3.04 6.86 1.44
CA TRP A 147 3.51 5.64 2.06
C TRP A 147 4.92 5.28 1.60
N PHE A 148 5.76 4.94 2.57
CA PHE A 148 7.11 4.50 2.35
C PHE A 148 7.36 3.16 3.03
N VAL A 149 8.03 2.23 2.35
CA VAL A 149 8.50 0.98 2.94
C VAL A 149 9.83 1.20 3.66
N GLN A 150 9.97 0.56 4.82
CA GLN A 150 11.25 0.37 5.52
C GLN A 150 11.70 -1.09 5.30
N PRO A 151 12.48 -1.37 4.22
CA PRO A 151 12.81 -2.74 3.85
C PRO A 151 13.87 -3.34 4.80
N ASP A 152 13.63 -4.56 5.28
CA ASP A 152 14.60 -5.38 6.01
C ASP A 152 14.98 -6.60 5.17
N LEU A 153 16.03 -6.48 4.36
CA LEU A 153 16.52 -7.58 3.53
C LEU A 153 17.18 -8.69 4.35
N ASP A 154 17.67 -8.39 5.55
CA ASP A 154 18.34 -9.36 6.39
C ASP A 154 17.35 -10.38 6.97
N SER A 155 16.07 -10.00 7.09
CA SER A 155 14.98 -10.88 7.55
C SER A 155 14.82 -12.15 6.72
N PHE A 156 15.09 -12.10 5.41
CA PHE A 156 15.02 -13.24 4.50
C PHE A 156 16.12 -14.29 4.71
N PHE A 157 17.18 -13.95 5.44
CA PHE A 157 18.26 -14.88 5.75
C PHE A 157 18.17 -15.44 7.18
N LYS A 158 17.20 -14.97 7.97
CA LYS A 158 16.94 -15.51 9.31
C LYS A 158 16.09 -16.77 9.14
N SER A 159 16.66 -17.92 9.49
CA SER A 159 15.92 -19.18 9.48
C SER A 159 14.66 -19.04 10.34
N SER A 160 13.49 -19.39 9.80
CA SER A 160 12.27 -19.63 10.57
C SER A 160 12.41 -20.93 11.37
N ARG A 161 13.45 -21.03 12.21
CA ARG A 161 13.54 -22.09 13.19
C ARG A 161 12.52 -21.71 14.25
N ILE A 162 11.36 -22.36 14.21
CA ILE A 162 10.44 -22.37 15.34
C ILE A 162 11.25 -22.98 16.49
N GLU A 163 11.78 -22.13 17.37
CA GLU A 163 12.27 -22.57 18.66
C GLU A 163 11.03 -23.00 19.45
N ASN A 164 10.66 -24.28 19.31
CA ASN A 164 9.77 -24.94 20.24
C ASN A 164 10.50 -24.93 21.60
N ASN A 165 10.11 -24.01 22.47
CA ASN A 165 10.41 -24.04 23.89
C ASN A 165 9.16 -24.44 24.65
#